data_AF-A0A2G9WNN9-F1
#
_entry.id   AF-A0A2G9WNN9-F1
#
_cell.length_a   1.000
_cell.length_b   1.000
_cell.length_c   1.000
_cell.angle_alpha   90.00
_cell.angle_beta   90.00
_cell.angle_gamma   90.00
#
_symmetry.space_group_name_H-M   'P 1'
#
loop_
_entity.id
_entity.type
_entity.pdbx_description
1 polymer ?
#
loop_
_entity_poly.entity_id
_entity_poly.type
_entity_poly.pdbx_seq_one_letter_code
_entity_poly.pdbx_strand_id
1 'polypeptide(L)'
;MLSGCGNLEARLATASTEIGRQNAGVSLPALPARCRDNMPRVTPKAGEKWRAVQGRWQIVADGVDRRTADCAAFYDDVRAGIGAAEPLSIPRG
;
A
#
# COMPACT_ATOMS: atom_id res chain seq x y z
N MET A 1 13.89 -46.28 16.98
CA MET A 1 14.16 -45.02 16.26
C MET A 1 12.82 -44.46 15.81
N LEU A 2 12.38 -43.36 16.43
CA LEU A 2 11.06 -42.78 16.21
C LEU A 2 10.99 -42.15 14.81
N SER A 3 10.26 -42.78 13.88
CA SER A 3 9.92 -42.23 12.55
C SER A 3 9.15 -40.90 12.60
N GLY A 4 8.80 -40.40 13.78
CA GLY A 4 8.17 -39.09 13.98
C GLY A 4 9.14 -37.91 13.95
N CYS A 5 10.42 -38.08 14.30
CA CYS A 5 11.38 -36.98 14.40
C CYS A 5 11.84 -36.45 13.03
N GLY A 6 12.01 -37.33 12.03
CA GLY A 6 12.43 -36.91 10.69
C GLY A 6 11.41 -36.03 9.97
N ASN A 7 10.12 -36.18 10.28
CA ASN A 7 9.05 -35.35 9.73
C ASN A 7 8.91 -34.02 10.49
N LEU A 8 9.32 -33.99 11.77
CA LEU A 8 9.31 -32.77 12.58
C LEU A 8 10.39 -31.78 12.12
N GLU A 9 11.62 -32.25 11.87
CA GLU A 9 12.72 -31.41 11.40
C GLU A 9 12.43 -30.80 10.03
N ALA A 10 11.84 -31.57 9.11
CA ALA A 10 11.42 -31.07 7.81
C ALA A 10 10.34 -29.97 7.92
N ARG A 11 9.37 -30.14 8.82
CA ARG A 11 8.34 -29.14 9.10
C ARG A 11 8.91 -27.89 9.75
N LEU A 12 9.85 -28.03 10.68
CA LEU A 12 10.54 -26.92 11.32
C LEU A 12 11.40 -26.12 10.33
N ALA A 13 12.16 -26.81 9.46
CA ALA A 13 12.98 -26.17 8.43
C ALA A 13 12.11 -25.42 7.39
N THR A 14 10.96 -25.98 7.04
CA THR A 14 10.00 -25.32 6.14
C THR A 14 9.39 -24.10 6.81
N ALA A 15 8.92 -24.23 8.05
CA ALA A 15 8.35 -23.12 8.81
C ALA A 15 9.37 -21.99 9.03
N SER A 16 10.61 -22.30 9.37
CA SER A 16 11.66 -21.29 9.57
C SER A 16 12.06 -20.59 8.28
N THR A 17 12.03 -21.30 7.14
CA THR A 17 12.27 -20.71 5.81
C THR A 17 11.14 -19.76 5.40
N GLU A 18 9.89 -20.16 5.62
CA GLU A 18 8.72 -19.31 5.33
C GLU A 18 8.64 -18.10 6.27
N ILE A 19 8.92 -18.28 7.56
CA ILE A 19 9.09 -17.18 8.53
C ILE A 19 10.25 -16.27 8.08
N GLY A 20 11.37 -16.84 7.65
CA GLY A 20 12.51 -16.09 7.12
C GLY A 20 12.15 -15.27 5.88
N ARG A 21 11.33 -15.81 4.97
CA ARG A 21 10.82 -15.08 3.80
C ARG A 21 9.83 -13.97 4.18
N GLN A 22 8.97 -14.21 5.15
CA GLN A 22 8.07 -13.19 5.69
C GLN A 22 8.85 -12.06 6.39
N ASN A 23 9.87 -12.43 7.18
CA ASN A 23 10.72 -11.51 7.93
C ASN A 23 11.78 -10.81 7.07
N ALA A 24 12.12 -11.36 5.88
CA ALA A 24 13.04 -10.73 4.94
C ALA A 24 12.54 -9.38 4.40
N GLY A 25 11.33 -8.97 4.79
CA GLY A 25 10.91 -7.57 4.83
C GLY A 25 10.82 -6.96 3.44
N VAL A 26 9.64 -6.99 2.84
CA VAL A 26 9.39 -6.22 1.63
C VAL A 26 9.40 -4.74 2.00
N SER A 27 10.56 -4.08 1.87
CA SER A 27 10.61 -2.63 2.03
C SER A 27 9.97 -1.97 0.82
N LEU A 28 8.79 -1.38 1.00
CA LEU A 28 8.20 -0.54 -0.03
C LEU A 28 8.97 0.80 -0.07
N PRO A 29 9.31 1.29 -1.27
CA PRO A 29 9.92 2.61 -1.42
C PRO A 29 8.98 3.71 -0.91
N ALA A 30 9.44 4.96 -0.84
CA ALA A 30 8.51 6.06 -0.63
C ALA A 30 7.65 6.27 -1.89
N LEU A 31 6.35 6.54 -1.70
CA LEU A 31 5.50 6.95 -2.82
C LEU A 31 5.96 8.35 -3.29
N PRO A 32 6.28 8.54 -4.58
CA PRO A 32 6.72 9.84 -5.08
C PRO A 32 5.66 10.93 -4.86
N ALA A 33 6.07 12.15 -4.52
CA ALA A 33 5.15 13.26 -4.23
C ALA A 33 4.12 13.49 -5.36
N ARG A 34 4.57 13.46 -6.62
CA ARG A 34 3.70 13.59 -7.80
C ARG A 34 2.54 12.61 -7.88
N CYS A 35 2.65 11.45 -7.22
CA CYS A 35 1.59 10.44 -7.19
C CYS A 35 0.49 10.78 -6.17
N ARG A 36 0.68 11.83 -5.37
CA ARG A 36 -0.31 12.38 -4.44
C ARG A 36 -0.89 13.71 -4.90
N ASP A 37 -0.42 14.24 -6.03
CA ASP A 37 -0.86 15.54 -6.52
C ASP A 37 -2.30 15.48 -7.00
N ASN A 38 -3.09 16.44 -6.55
CA ASN A 38 -4.44 16.66 -7.05
C ASN A 38 -4.40 17.29 -8.45
N MET A 39 -5.44 17.02 -9.21
CA MET A 39 -5.59 17.58 -10.54
C MET A 39 -5.77 19.11 -10.45
N PRO A 40 -5.07 19.90 -11.28
CA PRO A 40 -5.24 21.35 -11.28
C PRO A 40 -6.67 21.74 -11.61
N ARG A 41 -7.19 22.76 -10.92
CA ARG A 41 -8.52 23.32 -11.17
C ARG A 41 -8.42 24.50 -12.14
N VAL A 42 -9.44 24.65 -12.98
CA VAL A 42 -9.58 25.78 -13.89
C VAL A 42 -10.74 26.65 -13.38
N THR A 43 -10.46 27.92 -13.09
CA THR A 43 -11.48 28.87 -12.65
C THR A 43 -11.82 29.81 -13.81
N PRO A 44 -13.02 29.70 -14.39
CA PRO A 44 -13.41 30.53 -15.53
C PRO A 44 -13.73 31.96 -15.09
N LYS A 45 -13.39 32.93 -15.93
CA LYS A 45 -13.68 34.35 -15.68
C LYS A 45 -15.19 34.62 -15.78
N ALA A 46 -15.64 35.74 -15.21
CA ALA A 46 -17.01 36.21 -15.41
C ALA A 46 -17.27 36.49 -16.89
N GLY A 47 -18.42 36.02 -17.42
CA GLY A 47 -18.79 36.18 -18.83
C GLY A 47 -18.18 35.17 -19.80
N GLU A 48 -17.34 34.25 -19.34
CA GLU A 48 -16.72 33.25 -20.20
C GLU A 48 -17.72 32.16 -20.62
N LYS A 49 -17.92 31.99 -21.94
CA LYS A 49 -18.93 31.08 -22.52
C LYS A 49 -18.79 29.62 -22.06
N TRP A 50 -17.59 29.20 -21.61
CA TRP A 50 -17.29 27.81 -21.27
C TRP A 50 -17.61 27.35 -19.85
N ARG A 51 -18.26 28.16 -19.01
CA ARG A 51 -18.58 27.81 -17.60
C ARG A 51 -19.26 26.45 -17.42
N ALA A 52 -20.18 26.07 -18.29
CA ALA A 52 -20.90 24.79 -18.18
C ALA A 52 -20.00 23.57 -18.49
N VAL A 53 -19.12 23.66 -19.49
CA VAL A 53 -18.14 22.60 -19.81
C VAL A 53 -17.07 22.51 -18.73
N GLN A 54 -16.71 23.64 -18.12
CA GLN A 54 -15.80 23.66 -16.97
C GLN A 54 -16.40 23.02 -15.71
N GLY A 55 -17.72 23.15 -15.48
CA GLY A 55 -18.39 22.42 -14.41
C GLY A 55 -18.26 20.90 -14.54
N ARG A 56 -18.32 20.36 -15.78
CA ARG A 56 -18.07 18.93 -16.03
C ARG A 56 -16.61 18.54 -15.78
N TRP A 57 -15.67 19.41 -16.13
CA TRP A 57 -14.26 19.22 -15.80
C TRP A 57 -14.01 19.17 -14.29
N GLN A 58 -14.72 19.98 -13.50
CA GLN A 58 -14.63 19.95 -12.04
C GLN A 58 -15.02 18.57 -11.49
N ILE A 59 -16.12 17.99 -11.98
CA ILE A 59 -16.57 16.64 -11.57
C ILE A 59 -15.51 15.58 -11.88
N VAL A 60 -14.90 15.64 -13.07
CA VAL A 60 -13.82 14.73 -13.44
C VAL A 60 -12.61 14.91 -12.52
N ALA A 61 -12.23 16.16 -12.26
CA ALA A 61 -11.09 16.49 -11.41
C ALA A 61 -11.31 16.01 -9.97
N ASP A 62 -12.51 16.20 -9.42
CA ASP A 62 -12.88 15.70 -8.09
C ASP A 62 -12.86 14.16 -8.03
N GLY A 63 -13.27 13.49 -9.10
CA GLY A 63 -13.20 12.03 -9.21
C GLY A 63 -11.78 11.49 -9.28
N VAL A 64 -10.91 12.16 -10.06
CA VAL A 64 -9.48 11.83 -10.13
C VAL A 64 -8.81 12.02 -8.77
N ASP A 65 -9.07 13.14 -8.10
CA ASP A 65 -8.50 13.42 -6.78
C ASP A 65 -8.91 12.40 -5.74
N ARG A 66 -10.19 12.01 -5.72
CA ARG A 66 -10.68 10.96 -4.81
C ARG A 66 -9.94 9.66 -5.05
N ARG A 67 -9.83 9.23 -6.30
CA ARG A 67 -9.07 8.01 -6.65
C ARG A 67 -7.60 8.13 -6.22
N THR A 68 -6.96 9.28 -6.46
CA THR A 68 -5.57 9.53 -6.04
C THR A 68 -5.42 9.40 -4.53
N ALA A 69 -6.33 9.99 -3.75
CA ALA A 69 -6.35 9.90 -2.30
C ALA A 69 -6.55 8.45 -1.82
N ASP A 70 -7.53 7.75 -2.37
CA ASP A 70 -7.84 6.35 -2.00
C ASP A 70 -6.63 5.43 -2.29
N CYS A 71 -5.99 5.58 -3.45
CA CYS A 71 -4.80 4.81 -3.80
C CYS A 71 -3.60 5.13 -2.91
N ALA A 72 -3.39 6.41 -2.57
CA ALA A 72 -2.31 6.81 -1.67
C ALA A 72 -2.54 6.29 -0.24
N ALA A 73 -3.78 6.32 0.24
CA ALA A 73 -4.15 5.77 1.54
C ALA A 73 -3.90 4.26 1.61
N PHE A 74 -4.36 3.51 0.60
CA PHE A 74 -4.09 2.08 0.50
C PHE A 74 -2.57 1.77 0.52
N TYR A 75 -1.77 2.56 -0.19
CA TYR A 75 -0.32 2.41 -0.18
C TYR A 75 0.28 2.61 1.22
N ASP A 76 -0.17 3.66 1.92
CA ASP A 76 0.30 3.96 3.27
C ASP A 76 -0.08 2.87 4.27
N ASP A 77 -1.29 2.32 4.15
CA ASP A 77 -1.76 1.20 4.98
C ASP A 77 -0.91 -0.06 4.75
N VAL A 78 -0.64 -0.41 3.48
CA VAL A 78 0.24 -1.55 3.13
C VAL A 78 1.65 -1.34 3.67
N ARG A 79 2.20 -0.15 3.47
CA ARG A 79 3.55 0.20 3.94
C ARG A 79 3.63 0.17 5.47
N ALA A 80 2.62 0.66 6.16
CA ALA A 80 2.53 0.61 7.62
C ALA A 80 2.40 -0.82 8.13
N GLY A 81 1.56 -1.66 7.50
CA GLY A 81 1.38 -3.06 7.86
C GLY A 81 2.64 -3.90 7.67
N ILE A 82 3.42 -3.63 6.63
CA ILE A 82 4.71 -4.29 6.43
C ILE A 82 5.79 -3.73 7.36
N GLY A 83 5.75 -2.43 7.68
CA GLY A 83 6.64 -1.82 8.69
C GLY A 83 6.34 -2.25 10.13
N ALA A 84 5.10 -2.68 10.41
CA ALA A 84 4.62 -3.13 11.72
C ALA A 84 4.70 -4.65 11.92
N ALA A 85 5.19 -5.42 10.93
CA ALA A 85 5.52 -6.82 11.11
C ALA A 85 6.75 -6.94 12.04
N GLU A 86 6.49 -6.80 13.34
CA GLU A 86 7.45 -7.09 14.39
C GLU A 86 7.90 -8.55 14.25
N PRO A 87 9.21 -8.84 14.25
CA PRO A 87 9.68 -10.20 14.05
C PRO A 87 9.10 -11.07 15.16
N LEU A 88 8.36 -12.10 14.76
CA LEU A 88 7.73 -13.08 15.64
C LEU A 88 8.74 -13.54 16.70
N SER A 89 8.65 -12.99 17.91
CA SER A 89 9.49 -13.38 19.03
C SER A 89 8.99 -14.73 19.52
N ILE A 90 9.60 -15.80 19.03
CA ILE A 90 9.37 -17.15 19.53
C ILE A 90 9.79 -17.14 21.01
N PRO A 91 8.87 -17.35 21.98
CA PRO A 91 9.26 -17.47 23.37
C PRO A 91 10.20 -18.68 23.51
N ARG A 92 11.44 -18.43 23.93
CA ARG A 92 12.35 -19.49 24.34
C ARG A 92 12.05 -19.82 25.80
N GLY A 93 11.38 -20.95 26.02
CA GLY A 93 11.30 -21.64 27.32
C GLY A 93 10.10 -21.25 28.18
#